data_AF-A0A4P9W461-F1
#
_entry.id   AF-A0A4P9W461-F1
#
_cell.length_a   1.000
_cell.length_b   1.000
_cell.length_c   1.000
_cell.angle_alpha   90.00
_cell.angle_beta   90.00
_cell.angle_gamma   90.00
#
_symmetry.space_group_name_H-M   'P 1'
#
loop_
_entity.id
_entity.type
_entity.pdbx_description
1 polymer ?
#
loop_
_entity_poly.entity_id
_entity_poly.type
_entity_poly.pdbx_seq_one_letter_code
_entity_poly.pdbx_strand_id
1 'polypeptide(L)'
;MARKRDIETKLDRYFHEVSTIILSRQNAATGLIPASVAVTTHGDYRDAWVRDNVYSIYAVWGLALAYRRIDDDQGRSYELQHATIKLMRGLLFAMMCQAEKVEQFKHTQSVLHCLHAKYNTATGGTVVGDRDWGHLQIDATSIFLLALAEMTASGLTIIYTLDEVRFIQNLVFYIERAYRTPDYGIWERGNKINHGMPELNSSSIGMAVAALQA
;
A
#
# COMPACT_ATOMS: atom_id res chain seq x y z
N MET A 1 29.23 23.41 -7.50
CA MET A 1 28.34 23.55 -8.68
C MET A 1 28.29 22.28 -9.54
N ALA A 2 29.41 21.73 -10.03
CA ALA A 2 29.41 20.53 -10.89
C ALA A 2 28.74 19.28 -10.27
N ARG A 3 28.98 19.01 -8.97
CA ARG A 3 28.35 17.88 -8.27
C ARG A 3 26.82 18.02 -8.11
N LYS A 4 26.32 19.24 -7.89
CA LYS A 4 24.87 19.50 -7.79
C LYS A 4 24.19 19.20 -9.13
N ARG A 5 24.80 19.68 -10.22
CA ARG A 5 24.31 19.44 -11.60
C ARG A 5 24.32 17.97 -12.01
N ASP A 6 25.33 17.19 -11.59
CA ASP A 6 25.36 15.74 -11.82
C ASP A 6 24.24 15.02 -11.05
N ILE A 7 23.97 15.42 -9.80
CA ILE A 7 22.85 14.89 -9.02
C ILE A 7 21.52 15.24 -9.69
N GLU A 8 21.30 16.50 -10.05
CA GLU A 8 20.10 16.95 -10.78
C GLU A 8 19.87 16.11 -12.05
N THR A 9 20.90 15.92 -12.87
CA THR A 9 20.80 15.11 -14.10
C THR A 9 20.37 13.66 -13.81
N LYS A 10 20.88 13.06 -12.72
CA LYS A 10 20.50 11.70 -12.32
C LYS A 10 19.06 11.65 -11.80
N LEU A 11 18.66 12.63 -10.99
CA LEU A 11 17.29 12.70 -10.49
C LEU A 11 16.31 12.91 -11.64
N ASP A 12 16.65 13.70 -12.65
CA ASP A 12 15.81 13.95 -13.83
C ASP A 12 15.58 12.69 -14.66
N ARG A 13 16.60 11.84 -14.77
CA ARG A 13 16.44 10.51 -15.36
C ARG A 13 15.46 9.67 -14.54
N TYR A 14 15.62 9.60 -13.22
CA TYR A 14 14.70 8.86 -12.35
C TYR A 14 13.29 9.41 -12.37
N PHE A 15 13.12 10.74 -12.46
CA PHE A 15 11.83 11.38 -12.63
C PHE A 15 11.17 10.92 -13.91
N HIS A 16 11.89 10.92 -15.03
CA HIS A 16 11.35 10.43 -16.30
C HIS A 16 10.93 8.95 -16.22
N GLU A 17 11.74 8.11 -15.59
CA GLU A 17 11.43 6.68 -15.37
C GLU A 17 10.19 6.50 -14.49
N VAL A 18 10.14 7.15 -13.33
CA VAL A 18 9.00 7.10 -12.39
C VAL A 18 7.73 7.62 -13.05
N SER A 19 7.80 8.74 -13.76
CA SER A 19 6.63 9.31 -14.44
C SER A 19 6.11 8.40 -15.54
N THR A 20 7.00 7.77 -16.30
CA THR A 20 6.63 6.90 -17.42
C THR A 20 6.16 5.51 -16.98
N ILE A 21 6.74 4.96 -15.91
CA ILE A 21 6.49 3.58 -15.46
C ILE A 21 5.44 3.51 -14.35
N ILE A 22 5.45 4.46 -13.41
CA ILE A 22 4.59 4.40 -12.22
C ILE A 22 3.43 5.39 -12.37
N LEU A 23 3.73 6.68 -12.49
CA LEU A 23 2.70 7.72 -12.42
C LEU A 23 1.78 7.75 -13.64
N SER A 24 2.26 7.34 -14.82
CA SER A 24 1.44 7.17 -16.02
C SER A 24 0.28 6.17 -15.85
N ARG A 25 0.40 5.26 -14.88
CA ARG A 25 -0.60 4.24 -14.55
C ARG A 25 -1.45 4.61 -13.34
N GLN A 26 -1.12 5.70 -12.64
CA GLN A 26 -1.86 6.14 -11.47
C GLN A 26 -3.24 6.68 -11.87
N ASN A 27 -4.29 6.14 -11.27
CA ASN A 27 -5.64 6.60 -11.53
C ASN A 27 -5.83 8.04 -11.04
N ALA A 28 -6.34 8.90 -11.93
CA ALA A 28 -6.51 10.32 -11.65
C ALA A 28 -7.60 10.63 -10.61
N ALA A 29 -8.54 9.73 -10.32
CA ALA A 29 -9.56 9.93 -9.29
C ALA A 29 -9.12 9.34 -7.95
N THR A 30 -8.82 8.05 -7.92
CA THR A 30 -8.53 7.32 -6.68
C THR A 30 -7.08 7.42 -6.22
N GLY A 31 -6.14 7.68 -7.14
CA GLY A 31 -4.70 7.59 -6.86
C GLY A 31 -4.14 6.17 -6.86
N LEU A 32 -4.98 5.15 -7.07
CA LEU A 32 -4.56 3.75 -7.10
C LEU A 32 -3.84 3.41 -8.41
N ILE A 33 -2.93 2.44 -8.34
CA ILE A 33 -2.15 1.92 -9.47
C ILE A 33 -2.55 0.44 -9.68
N PRO A 34 -2.85 0.04 -10.92
CA PRO A 34 -3.09 -1.37 -11.23
C PRO A 34 -1.79 -2.17 -11.11
N ALA A 35 -1.85 -3.41 -10.61
CA ALA A 35 -0.66 -4.25 -10.48
C ALA A 35 0.02 -4.53 -11.84
N SER A 36 -0.76 -4.62 -12.91
CA SER A 36 -0.30 -4.72 -14.30
C SER A 36 -1.39 -4.26 -15.28
N VAL A 37 -1.05 -4.25 -16.57
CA VAL A 37 -2.01 -4.04 -17.67
C VAL A 37 -2.62 -5.35 -18.16
N ALA A 38 -2.15 -6.50 -17.67
CA ALA A 38 -2.51 -7.81 -18.18
C ALA A 38 -3.77 -8.38 -17.49
N VAL A 39 -4.64 -8.98 -18.29
CA VAL A 39 -5.66 -9.92 -17.82
C VAL A 39 -5.15 -11.31 -18.15
N THR A 40 -4.97 -12.16 -17.13
CA THR A 40 -4.42 -13.51 -17.30
C THR A 40 -5.38 -14.57 -16.77
N THR A 41 -5.10 -15.85 -17.05
CA THR A 41 -5.81 -16.98 -16.45
C THR A 41 -5.69 -17.05 -14.93
N HIS A 42 -4.72 -16.34 -14.34
CA HIS A 42 -4.47 -16.32 -12.89
C HIS A 42 -5.04 -15.07 -12.20
N GLY A 43 -5.74 -14.20 -12.93
CA GLY A 43 -6.41 -13.03 -12.37
C GLY A 43 -6.39 -11.82 -13.29
N ASP A 44 -7.26 -10.87 -12.95
CA ASP A 44 -7.25 -9.53 -13.51
C ASP A 44 -6.22 -8.68 -12.75
N TYR A 45 -5.05 -8.45 -13.35
CA TYR A 45 -4.01 -7.64 -12.73
C TYR A 45 -4.27 -6.14 -12.89
N ARG A 46 -5.42 -5.74 -13.45
CA ARG A 46 -5.86 -4.34 -13.48
C ARG A 46 -6.42 -3.88 -12.12
N ASP A 47 -6.60 -4.80 -11.17
CA ASP A 47 -6.92 -4.46 -9.79
C ASP A 47 -5.71 -3.85 -9.07
N ALA A 48 -5.98 -3.04 -8.05
CA ALA A 48 -4.99 -2.40 -7.19
C ALA A 48 -4.77 -3.24 -5.93
N TRP A 49 -3.68 -4.00 -5.88
CA TRP A 49 -3.24 -4.67 -4.67
C TRP A 49 -2.63 -3.66 -3.70
N VAL A 50 -3.00 -3.76 -2.42
CA VAL A 50 -2.50 -2.87 -1.37
C VAL A 50 -0.97 -2.87 -1.34
N ARG A 51 -0.38 -4.07 -1.28
CA ARG A 51 1.06 -4.27 -1.21
C ARG A 51 1.80 -3.68 -2.41
N ASP A 52 1.34 -3.98 -3.62
CA ASP A 52 1.98 -3.55 -4.87
C ASP A 52 1.92 -2.02 -5.02
N ASN A 53 0.81 -1.40 -4.60
CA ASN A 53 0.66 0.04 -4.56
C ASN A 53 1.65 0.69 -3.58
N VAL A 54 1.78 0.14 -2.37
CA VAL A 54 2.71 0.66 -1.36
C VAL A 54 4.17 0.50 -1.80
N TYR A 55 4.56 -0.67 -2.33
CA TYR A 55 5.92 -0.86 -2.86
C TYR A 55 6.24 0.07 -4.04
N SER A 56 5.28 0.28 -4.95
CA SER A 56 5.47 1.17 -6.08
C SER A 56 5.63 2.62 -5.64
N ILE A 57 4.83 3.07 -4.66
CA ILE A 57 4.87 4.46 -4.23
C ILE A 57 6.10 4.82 -3.40
N TYR A 58 6.78 3.85 -2.77
CA TYR A 58 8.08 4.07 -2.13
C TYR A 58 9.11 4.66 -3.10
N ALA A 59 9.14 4.23 -4.36
CA ALA A 59 10.06 4.77 -5.36
C ALA A 59 9.77 6.25 -5.66
N VAL A 60 8.50 6.61 -5.76
CA VAL A 60 8.03 7.99 -6.00
C VAL A 60 8.36 8.89 -4.81
N TRP A 61 8.02 8.42 -3.60
CA TRP A 61 8.28 9.15 -2.36
C TRP A 61 9.79 9.34 -2.13
N GLY A 62 10.60 8.29 -2.31
CA GLY A 62 12.05 8.37 -2.19
C GLY A 62 12.68 9.39 -3.15
N LEU A 63 12.18 9.45 -4.38
CA LEU A 63 12.59 10.47 -5.34
C LEU A 63 12.16 11.89 -4.90
N ALA A 64 10.96 12.02 -4.33
CA ALA A 64 10.46 13.28 -3.80
C ALA A 64 11.35 13.82 -2.66
N LEU A 65 11.79 12.92 -1.76
CA LEU A 65 12.74 13.21 -0.68
C LEU A 65 14.10 13.66 -1.24
N ALA A 66 14.58 13.00 -2.29
CA ALA A 66 15.84 13.33 -2.93
C ALA A 66 15.81 14.72 -3.57
N TYR A 67 14.74 15.06 -4.30
CA TYR A 67 14.53 16.40 -4.84
C TYR A 67 14.41 17.47 -3.75
N ARG A 68 13.68 17.17 -2.67
CA ARG A 68 13.56 18.07 -1.52
C ARG A 68 14.91 18.39 -0.88
N ARG A 69 15.83 17.41 -0.85
CA ARG A 69 17.16 17.59 -0.26
C ARG A 69 18.07 18.52 -1.07
N ILE A 70 17.84 18.66 -2.37
CA ILE A 70 18.65 19.54 -3.24
C ILE A 70 18.02 20.93 -3.46
N ASP A 71 16.86 21.18 -2.84
CA ASP A 71 16.09 22.41 -2.95
C ASP A 71 15.77 22.72 -4.43
N ASP A 72 15.10 21.77 -5.08
CA ASP A 72 14.68 21.93 -6.47
C ASP A 72 13.45 22.84 -6.57
N ASP A 73 13.63 24.00 -7.19
CA ASP A 73 12.59 25.01 -7.38
C ASP A 73 11.61 24.69 -8.52
N GLN A 74 11.80 23.57 -9.25
CA GLN A 74 10.99 23.22 -10.42
C GLN A 74 9.65 22.55 -10.08
N GLY A 75 9.32 22.40 -8.79
CA GLY A 75 8.04 21.84 -8.35
C GLY A 75 7.92 20.31 -8.43
N ARG A 76 8.95 19.62 -8.93
CA ARG A 76 8.94 18.15 -9.06
C ARG A 76 8.79 17.44 -7.72
N SER A 77 9.45 17.94 -6.67
CA SER A 77 9.26 17.38 -5.32
C SER A 77 7.79 17.45 -4.89
N TYR A 78 7.13 18.57 -5.14
CA TYR A 78 5.72 18.75 -4.80
C TYR A 78 4.82 17.81 -5.59
N GLU A 79 5.02 17.69 -6.90
CA GLU A 79 4.27 16.76 -7.75
C GLU A 79 4.37 15.31 -7.24
N LEU A 80 5.59 14.85 -6.97
CA LEU A 80 5.85 13.50 -6.46
C LEU A 80 5.23 13.28 -5.08
N GLN A 81 5.34 14.25 -4.17
CA GLN A 81 4.72 14.19 -2.84
C GLN A 81 3.19 14.07 -2.93
N HIS A 82 2.56 14.86 -3.81
CA HIS A 82 1.11 14.81 -4.00
C HIS A 82 0.65 13.52 -4.67
N ALA A 83 1.43 12.96 -5.60
CA ALA A 83 1.17 11.63 -6.15
C ALA A 83 1.24 10.55 -5.05
N THR A 84 2.22 10.63 -4.15
CA THR A 84 2.34 9.75 -2.98
C THR A 84 1.14 9.87 -2.04
N ILE A 85 0.78 11.09 -1.63
CA ILE A 85 -0.38 11.34 -0.76
C ILE A 85 -1.64 10.77 -1.39
N LYS A 86 -1.86 11.00 -2.69
CA LYS A 86 -3.06 10.56 -3.40
C LYS A 86 -3.21 9.05 -3.38
N LEU A 87 -2.14 8.29 -3.65
CA LEU A 87 -2.18 6.83 -3.60
C LEU A 87 -2.46 6.29 -2.20
N MET A 88 -1.73 6.79 -1.20
CA MET A 88 -1.91 6.33 0.18
C MET A 88 -3.32 6.65 0.70
N ARG A 89 -3.87 7.81 0.33
CA ARG A 89 -5.27 8.15 0.64
C ARG A 89 -6.28 7.30 -0.12
N GLY A 90 -5.99 6.95 -1.38
CA GLY A 90 -6.81 6.00 -2.15
C GLY A 90 -6.92 4.64 -1.47
N LEU A 91 -5.79 4.10 -0.99
CA LEU A 91 -5.75 2.86 -0.22
C LEU A 91 -6.51 2.99 1.11
N LEU A 92 -6.29 4.09 1.85
CA LEU A 92 -7.00 4.36 3.10
C LEU A 92 -8.52 4.37 2.89
N PHE A 93 -8.98 5.08 1.86
CA PHE A 93 -10.40 5.16 1.50
C PHE A 93 -10.97 3.77 1.20
N ALA A 94 -10.29 2.98 0.36
CA ALA A 94 -10.71 1.63 -0.01
C ALA A 94 -10.80 0.68 1.21
N MET A 95 -9.86 0.80 2.15
CA MET A 95 -9.90 0.03 3.40
C MET A 95 -11.02 0.51 4.34
N MET A 96 -11.23 1.83 4.45
CA MET A 96 -12.29 2.41 5.28
C MET A 96 -13.70 2.02 4.80
N CYS A 97 -13.90 1.80 3.49
CA CYS A 97 -15.14 1.23 2.97
C CYS A 97 -15.44 -0.19 3.50
N GLN A 98 -14.45 -0.87 4.07
CA GLN A 98 -14.59 -2.18 4.73
C GLN A 98 -14.45 -2.08 6.26
N ALA A 99 -14.69 -0.92 6.87
CA ALA A 99 -14.53 -0.73 8.31
C ALA A 99 -15.34 -1.71 9.17
N GLU A 100 -16.54 -2.09 8.74
CA GLU A 100 -17.35 -3.10 9.42
C GLU A 100 -16.60 -4.44 9.56
N LYS A 101 -15.88 -4.86 8.51
CA LYS A 101 -15.08 -6.08 8.52
C LYS A 101 -13.93 -5.98 9.52
N VAL A 102 -13.23 -4.85 9.53
CA VAL A 102 -12.14 -4.59 10.49
C VAL A 102 -12.64 -4.67 11.93
N GLU A 103 -13.82 -4.14 12.23
CA GLU A 103 -14.45 -4.25 13.55
C GLU A 103 -14.78 -5.71 13.91
N GLN A 104 -15.38 -6.47 12.99
CA GLN A 104 -15.66 -7.89 13.21
C GLN A 104 -14.38 -8.73 13.36
N PHE A 105 -13.30 -8.36 12.66
CA PHE A 105 -12.03 -9.08 12.70
C PHE A 105 -11.38 -9.04 14.08
N LYS A 106 -11.53 -7.94 14.85
CA LYS A 106 -11.00 -7.80 16.22
C LYS A 106 -11.41 -8.97 17.13
N HIS A 107 -12.66 -9.42 16.98
CA HIS A 107 -13.23 -10.50 17.76
C HIS A 107 -13.00 -11.87 17.12
N THR A 108 -13.09 -11.93 15.79
CA THR A 108 -13.17 -13.23 15.10
C THR A 108 -11.85 -13.74 14.57
N GLN A 109 -10.93 -12.86 14.15
CA GLN A 109 -9.70 -13.20 13.40
C GLN A 109 -9.98 -14.15 12.21
N SER A 110 -11.19 -14.10 11.65
CA SER A 110 -11.64 -14.99 10.58
C SER A 110 -11.23 -14.45 9.21
N VAL A 111 -10.88 -15.36 8.30
CA VAL A 111 -10.63 -15.03 6.88
C VAL A 111 -11.83 -14.37 6.19
N LEU A 112 -13.06 -14.63 6.64
CA LEU A 112 -14.26 -14.03 6.04
C LEU A 112 -14.47 -12.57 6.48
N HIS A 113 -13.92 -12.18 7.63
CA HIS A 113 -14.07 -10.83 8.17
C HIS A 113 -12.79 -10.00 7.96
N CYS A 114 -11.86 -10.47 7.13
CA CYS A 114 -10.62 -9.75 6.83
C CYS A 114 -10.81 -8.68 5.75
N LEU A 115 -9.90 -7.70 5.69
CA LEU A 115 -9.82 -6.76 4.57
C LEU A 115 -9.52 -7.50 3.26
N HIS A 116 -10.10 -7.02 2.16
CA HIS A 116 -9.66 -7.47 0.84
C HIS A 116 -8.23 -7.02 0.55
N ALA A 117 -7.42 -7.93 0.00
CA ALA A 117 -6.06 -7.65 -0.44
C ALA A 117 -5.96 -6.68 -1.65
N LYS A 118 -7.03 -6.55 -2.43
CA LYS A 118 -7.05 -5.82 -3.70
C LYS A 118 -8.40 -5.13 -3.96
N TYR A 119 -8.35 -4.07 -4.75
CA TYR A 119 -9.48 -3.18 -5.01
C TYR A 119 -9.59 -2.81 -6.48
N ASN A 120 -10.76 -2.34 -6.89
CA ASN A 120 -10.94 -1.80 -8.22
C ASN A 120 -10.14 -0.50 -8.34
N THR A 121 -9.22 -0.43 -9.30
CA THR A 121 -8.35 0.73 -9.48
C THR A 121 -9.13 2.04 -9.72
N ALA A 122 -10.27 1.99 -10.41
CA ALA A 122 -11.05 3.19 -10.76
C ALA A 122 -12.02 3.64 -9.67
N THR A 123 -12.47 2.74 -8.78
CA THR A 123 -13.50 3.06 -7.77
C THR A 123 -13.06 2.88 -6.33
N GLY A 124 -12.00 2.10 -6.07
CA GLY A 124 -11.60 1.68 -4.73
C GLY A 124 -12.50 0.61 -4.11
N GLY A 125 -13.49 0.09 -4.85
CA GLY A 125 -14.42 -0.95 -4.39
C GLY A 125 -13.85 -2.36 -4.41
N THR A 126 -14.58 -3.31 -3.83
CA THR A 126 -14.26 -4.75 -3.90
C THR A 126 -14.41 -5.29 -5.33
N VAL A 127 -13.55 -6.22 -5.74
CA VAL A 127 -13.51 -6.76 -7.12
C VAL A 127 -13.90 -8.23 -7.23
N VAL A 128 -13.85 -8.96 -6.11
CA VAL A 128 -14.22 -10.37 -6.00
C VAL A 128 -14.91 -10.61 -4.64
N GLY A 129 -15.59 -11.73 -4.44
CA GLY A 129 -16.27 -12.04 -3.18
C GLY A 129 -15.31 -12.50 -2.08
N ASP A 130 -15.77 -12.46 -0.83
CA ASP A 130 -14.96 -12.77 0.37
C ASP A 130 -14.34 -14.19 0.40
N ARG A 131 -14.87 -15.11 -0.41
CA ARG A 131 -14.41 -16.50 -0.51
C ARG A 131 -13.63 -16.78 -1.80
N ASP A 132 -13.55 -15.81 -2.69
CA ASP A 132 -13.03 -16.00 -4.05
C ASP A 132 -11.54 -15.68 -4.13
N TRP A 133 -10.92 -15.27 -3.02
CA TRP A 133 -9.52 -14.90 -2.98
C TRP A 133 -8.88 -15.12 -1.60
N GLY A 134 -7.55 -15.30 -1.58
CA GLY A 134 -6.74 -15.32 -0.36
C GLY A 134 -6.58 -13.92 0.25
N HIS A 135 -7.69 -13.34 0.74
CA HIS A 135 -7.74 -11.93 1.14
C HIS A 135 -6.97 -11.59 2.41
N LEU A 136 -6.96 -12.48 3.41
CA LEU A 136 -6.27 -12.22 4.67
C LEU A 136 -4.75 -12.21 4.41
N GLN A 137 -4.20 -11.02 4.22
CA GLN A 137 -2.78 -10.78 3.94
C GLN A 137 -2.27 -9.73 4.94
N ILE A 138 -1.72 -10.20 6.05
CA ILE A 138 -1.30 -9.33 7.16
C ILE A 138 -0.09 -8.48 6.74
N ASP A 139 0.78 -9.00 5.89
CA ASP A 139 1.89 -8.27 5.30
C ASP A 139 1.43 -6.99 4.59
N ALA A 140 0.33 -7.07 3.83
CA ALA A 140 -0.17 -5.95 3.03
C ALA A 140 -0.70 -4.79 3.91
N THR A 141 -1.48 -5.10 4.95
CA THR A 141 -1.92 -4.08 5.91
C THR A 141 -0.75 -3.52 6.72
N SER A 142 0.21 -4.38 7.08
CA SER A 142 1.38 -3.98 7.87
C SER A 142 2.30 -3.03 7.09
N ILE A 143 2.61 -3.33 5.83
CA ILE A 143 3.46 -2.43 5.03
C ILE A 143 2.77 -1.09 4.76
N PHE A 144 1.43 -1.08 4.62
CA PHE A 144 0.67 0.17 4.53
C PHE A 144 0.83 1.03 5.79
N LEU A 145 0.73 0.44 6.98
CA LEU A 145 0.92 1.15 8.25
C LEU A 145 2.36 1.65 8.43
N LEU A 146 3.36 0.83 8.10
CA LEU A 146 4.76 1.23 8.12
C LEU A 146 5.00 2.44 7.19
N ALA A 147 4.55 2.34 5.94
CA ALA A 147 4.69 3.41 4.96
C ALA A 147 3.98 4.69 5.41
N LEU A 148 2.78 4.56 6.00
CA LEU A 148 2.03 5.69 6.54
C LEU A 148 2.82 6.39 7.66
N ALA A 149 3.38 5.64 8.61
CA ALA A 149 4.18 6.19 9.69
C ALA A 149 5.42 6.92 9.16
N GLU A 150 6.19 6.30 8.28
CA GLU A 150 7.41 6.90 7.70
C GLU A 150 7.11 8.14 6.83
N MET A 151 6.07 8.07 6.00
CA MET A 151 5.68 9.17 5.12
C MET A 151 5.16 10.38 5.92
N THR A 152 4.36 10.15 6.96
CA THR A 152 3.91 11.23 7.84
C THR A 152 5.05 11.82 8.67
N ALA A 153 5.96 10.99 9.20
CA ALA A 153 7.18 11.45 9.85
C ALA A 153 8.07 12.30 8.92
N SER A 154 8.03 12.03 7.62
CA SER A 154 8.74 12.83 6.60
C SER A 154 8.08 14.17 6.27
N GLY A 155 6.92 14.48 6.86
CA GLY A 155 6.17 15.73 6.69
C GLY A 155 5.00 15.66 5.71
N LEU A 156 4.65 14.48 5.18
CA LEU A 156 3.46 14.35 4.34
C LEU A 156 2.18 14.34 5.18
N THR A 157 1.21 15.17 4.80
CA THR A 157 -0.12 15.12 5.43
C THR A 157 -0.97 14.11 4.67
N ILE A 158 -1.17 12.93 5.25
CA ILE A 158 -1.96 11.83 4.65
C ILE A 158 -3.29 11.63 5.37
N ILE A 159 -3.35 11.87 6.69
CA ILE A 159 -4.54 11.71 7.54
C ILE A 159 -5.17 13.07 7.81
N TYR A 160 -6.46 13.23 7.51
CA TYR A 160 -7.19 14.50 7.50
C TYR A 160 -8.30 14.58 8.53
N THR A 161 -8.88 13.45 8.96
CA THR A 161 -10.05 13.44 9.84
C THR A 161 -9.84 12.57 11.07
N LEU A 162 -10.64 12.81 12.11
CA LEU A 162 -10.60 11.99 13.33
C LEU A 162 -11.09 10.56 13.06
N ASP A 163 -11.99 10.37 12.09
CA ASP A 163 -12.45 9.03 11.71
C ASP A 163 -11.36 8.24 10.98
N GLU A 164 -10.55 8.90 10.15
CA GLU A 164 -9.35 8.30 9.57
C GLU A 164 -8.35 7.90 10.68
N VAL A 165 -8.12 8.75 11.70
CA VAL A 165 -7.27 8.41 12.87
C VAL A 165 -7.78 7.17 13.60
N ARG A 166 -9.09 7.10 13.90
CA ARG A 166 -9.71 5.95 14.56
C ARG A 166 -9.58 4.68 13.71
N PHE A 167 -9.73 4.80 12.40
CA PHE A 167 -9.56 3.67 11.50
C PHE A 167 -8.11 3.15 11.48
N ILE A 168 -7.11 4.03 11.46
CA ILE A 168 -5.70 3.63 11.58
C ILE A 168 -5.44 2.90 12.90
N GLN A 169 -5.99 3.40 14.01
CA GLN A 169 -5.90 2.70 15.30
C GLN A 169 -6.52 1.29 15.24
N ASN A 170 -7.61 1.12 14.50
CA ASN A 170 -8.20 -0.21 14.27
C ASN A 170 -7.29 -1.12 13.45
N LEU A 171 -6.57 -0.59 12.46
CA LEU A 171 -5.59 -1.36 11.70
C LEU A 171 -4.41 -1.80 12.57
N VAL A 172 -4.00 -1.00 13.57
CA VAL A 172 -2.98 -1.42 14.55
C VAL A 172 -3.46 -2.66 15.32
N PHE A 173 -4.71 -2.66 15.83
CA PHE A 173 -5.30 -3.84 16.47
C PHE A 173 -5.48 -5.02 15.51
N TYR A 174 -5.73 -4.73 14.23
CA TYR A 174 -5.86 -5.75 13.19
C TYR A 174 -4.57 -6.55 13.00
N ILE A 175 -3.40 -5.90 13.06
CA ILE A 175 -2.09 -6.56 12.89
C ILE A 175 -1.42 -7.02 14.20
N GLU A 176 -1.87 -6.53 15.36
CA GLU A 176 -1.28 -6.80 16.69
C GLU A 176 -1.02 -8.30 16.95
N ARG A 177 -1.93 -9.15 16.49
CA ARG A 177 -1.87 -10.61 16.73
C ARG A 177 -1.26 -11.41 15.57
N ALA A 178 -0.50 -10.76 14.68
CA ALA A 178 0.13 -11.41 13.52
C ALA A 178 0.89 -12.70 13.87
N TYR A 179 1.55 -12.75 15.03
CA TYR A 179 2.31 -13.90 15.51
C TYR A 179 1.49 -15.19 15.72
N ARG A 180 0.16 -15.09 15.77
CA ARG A 180 -0.77 -16.20 16.01
C ARG A 180 -1.95 -16.25 15.03
N THR A 181 -1.96 -15.39 14.01
CA THR A 181 -3.04 -15.31 13.02
C THR A 181 -2.52 -15.83 11.68
N PRO A 182 -2.87 -17.07 11.29
CA PRO A 182 -2.52 -17.60 9.97
C PRO A 182 -3.14 -16.77 8.85
N ASP A 183 -2.37 -16.50 7.79
CA ASP A 183 -2.76 -15.67 6.67
C ASP A 183 -2.34 -16.30 5.32
N TYR A 184 -2.70 -15.65 4.21
CA TYR A 184 -2.37 -16.12 2.86
C TYR A 184 -0.96 -15.73 2.39
N GLY A 185 -0.29 -14.86 3.15
CA GLY A 185 1.05 -14.37 2.87
C GLY A 185 1.17 -13.58 1.57
N ILE A 186 2.40 -13.20 1.24
CA ILE A 186 2.72 -12.33 0.10
C ILE A 186 2.34 -12.95 -1.26
N TRP A 187 2.31 -14.29 -1.33
CA TRP A 187 2.00 -15.03 -2.55
C TRP A 187 0.53 -15.42 -2.67
N GLU A 188 -0.30 -15.07 -1.68
CA GLU A 188 -1.76 -15.19 -1.75
C GLU A 188 -2.27 -16.64 -1.78
N ARG A 189 -1.40 -17.58 -1.40
CA ARG A 189 -1.61 -19.04 -1.46
C ARG A 189 -1.84 -19.68 -0.09
N GLY A 190 -1.50 -18.96 0.99
CA GLY A 190 -1.40 -19.54 2.32
C GLY A 190 -0.20 -20.45 2.38
N ASN A 191 -0.43 -21.75 2.58
CA ASN A 191 0.65 -22.70 2.76
C ASN A 191 1.58 -22.83 1.55
N LYS A 192 2.86 -23.11 1.80
CA LYS A 192 3.87 -23.28 0.73
C LYS A 192 3.56 -24.39 -0.28
N ILE A 193 2.71 -25.35 0.10
CA ILE A 193 2.27 -26.46 -0.75
C ILE A 193 1.07 -26.04 -1.65
N ASN A 194 0.55 -24.83 -1.46
CA ASN A 194 -0.54 -24.22 -2.23
C ASN A 194 -1.86 -25.01 -2.19
N HIS A 195 -2.26 -25.49 -1.01
CA HIS A 195 -3.59 -26.07 -0.80
C HIS A 195 -4.66 -25.03 -0.43
N GLY A 196 -4.34 -23.73 -0.48
CA GLY A 196 -5.28 -22.65 -0.18
C GLY A 196 -5.62 -22.49 1.31
N MET A 197 -4.81 -23.05 2.20
CA MET A 197 -4.98 -22.92 3.65
C MET A 197 -4.04 -21.86 4.22
N PRO A 198 -4.53 -20.92 5.05
CA PRO A 198 -3.69 -19.94 5.74
C PRO A 198 -2.62 -20.60 6.62
N GLU A 199 -1.44 -19.98 6.70
CA GLU A 199 -0.35 -20.39 7.59
C GLU A 199 0.32 -19.18 8.24
N LEU A 200 1.19 -19.42 9.23
CA LEU A 200 2.00 -18.35 9.80
C LEU A 200 3.15 -18.01 8.85
N ASN A 201 2.98 -16.95 8.07
CA ASN A 201 3.99 -16.47 7.15
C ASN A 201 5.03 -15.58 7.85
N SER A 202 6.30 -15.92 7.72
CA SER A 202 7.41 -15.13 8.30
C SER A 202 7.46 -13.71 7.73
N SER A 203 7.12 -13.52 6.46
CA SER A 203 7.02 -12.19 5.82
C SER A 203 5.97 -11.32 6.49
N SER A 204 4.81 -11.90 6.81
CA SER A 204 3.70 -11.19 7.46
C SER A 204 4.04 -10.82 8.89
N ILE A 205 4.60 -11.75 9.66
CA ILE A 205 5.04 -11.49 11.04
C ILE A 205 6.13 -10.43 11.06
N GLY A 206 7.15 -10.54 10.21
CA GLY A 206 8.25 -9.57 10.14
C GLY A 206 7.76 -8.16 9.78
N MET A 207 6.86 -8.04 8.81
CA MET A 207 6.30 -6.76 8.41
C MET A 207 5.42 -6.16 9.51
N ALA A 208 4.63 -6.97 10.21
CA ALA A 208 3.83 -6.52 11.35
C ALA A 208 4.71 -5.98 12.49
N VAL A 209 5.82 -6.66 12.79
CA VAL A 209 6.80 -6.17 13.79
C VAL A 209 7.36 -4.81 13.37
N ALA A 210 7.79 -4.65 12.12
CA ALA A 210 8.31 -3.38 11.61
C ALA A 210 7.26 -2.26 11.72
N ALA A 211 6.01 -2.55 11.33
CA ALA A 211 4.91 -1.59 11.38
C ALA A 211 4.54 -1.15 12.80
N LEU A 212 4.60 -2.08 13.78
CA LEU A 212 4.29 -1.79 15.18
C LEU A 212 5.43 -1.06 15.92
N GLN A 213 6.65 -1.06 15.36
CA GLN A 213 7.82 -0.38 15.91
C GLN A 213 8.06 1.02 15.37
N ALA A 214 7.48 1.35 14.21
CA ALA A 214 7.62 2.64 13.53
C ALA A 214 6.92 3.78 14.29
#